data_AF-R7QWI1-F1
#
_entry.id   AF-R7QWI1-F1
#
_cell.length_a   1.000
_cell.length_b   1.000
_cell.length_c   1.000
_cell.angle_alpha   90.00
_cell.angle_beta   90.00
_cell.angle_gamma   90.00
#
_symmetry.space_group_name_H-M   'P 1'
#
loop_
_entity.id
_entity.type
_entity.pdbx_description
1 polymer ?
#
loop_
_entity_poly.entity_id
_entity_poly.type
_entity_poly.pdbx_seq_one_letter_code
_entity_poly.pdbx_strand_id
1 'polypeptide(L)'
;MGCTYMEQNRQNHFCDVVLWVDRNYKKFPEDLHVANPDAIDQQEYDHIVLAVQSAALAEQIKEELIRNGVPEYKILWVSTSTRSFL
;
A
#
# COMPACT_ATOMS: atom_id res chain seq x y z
N MET A 1 -0.18 -6.18 -9.46
CA MET A 1 -1.05 -5.19 -8.77
C MET A 1 -0.22 -4.10 -8.12
N GLY A 2 0.60 -4.39 -7.10
CA GLY A 2 1.50 -3.39 -6.49
C GLY A 2 2.41 -2.67 -7.51
N CYS A 3 3.13 -3.41 -8.35
CA CYS A 3 3.99 -2.80 -9.39
C CYS A 3 3.20 -1.95 -10.40
N THR A 4 1.95 -2.33 -10.70
CA THR A 4 1.07 -1.58 -11.59
C THR A 4 0.68 -0.24 -10.96
N TYR A 5 0.37 -0.22 -9.67
CA TYR A 5 0.11 1.00 -8.90
C TYR A 5 1.33 1.92 -8.89
N MET A 6 2.53 1.36 -8.68
CA MET A 6 3.78 2.12 -8.73
C MET A 6 4.03 2.75 -10.10
N GLU A 7 3.84 2.00 -11.18
CA GLU A 7 4.01 2.55 -12.53
C GLU A 7 2.97 3.62 -12.85
N GLN A 8 1.70 3.40 -12.45
CA GLN A 8 0.65 4.41 -12.61
C GLN A 8 0.97 5.69 -11.82
N ASN A 9 1.46 5.57 -10.59
CA ASN A 9 1.88 6.74 -9.81
C ASN A 9 3.09 7.44 -10.44
N ARG A 10 4.07 6.68 -10.95
CA ARG A 10 5.25 7.24 -11.64
C ARG A 10 4.88 8.05 -12.89
N GLN A 11 3.83 7.64 -13.59
CA GLN A 11 3.35 8.32 -14.80
C GLN A 11 2.50 9.55 -14.50
N ASN A 12 1.71 9.52 -13.44
CA ASN A 12 0.68 10.53 -13.18
C ASN A 12 0.96 11.41 -11.96
N HIS A 13 1.96 11.07 -11.15
CA HIS A 13 2.39 11.79 -9.94
C HIS A 13 1.24 12.09 -8.97
N PHE A 14 0.44 11.07 -8.64
CA PHE A 14 -0.68 11.23 -7.70
C PHE A 14 -0.19 11.50 -6.26
N CYS A 15 0.95 10.95 -5.89
CA CYS A 15 1.61 11.16 -4.60
C CYS A 15 3.11 10.87 -4.67
N ASP A 16 3.82 11.26 -3.62
CA ASP A 16 5.22 10.87 -3.40
C ASP A 16 5.26 9.52 -2.67
N VAL A 17 5.83 8.50 -3.32
CA VAL A 17 6.01 7.17 -2.71
C VAL A 17 7.32 7.15 -1.95
N VAL A 18 7.23 7.37 -0.64
CA VAL A 18 8.38 7.37 0.29
C VAL A 18 8.80 5.96 0.73
N LEU A 19 7.88 4.99 0.68
CA LEU A 19 8.15 3.60 1.03
C LEU A 19 7.21 2.67 0.26
N TRP A 20 7.76 1.61 -0.32
CA TRP A 20 6.99 0.54 -0.95
C TRP A 20 7.29 -0.77 -0.23
N VAL A 21 6.26 -1.40 0.34
CA VAL A 21 6.43 -2.62 1.15
C VAL A 21 5.67 -3.82 0.59
N ASP A 22 6.23 -5.01 0.78
CA ASP A 22 5.57 -6.30 0.57
C ASP A 22 6.16 -7.34 1.53
N ARG A 23 5.34 -8.24 2.09
CA ARG A 23 5.85 -9.34 2.94
C ARG A 23 6.82 -10.26 2.20
N ASN A 24 6.67 -10.37 0.89
CA ASN A 24 7.55 -11.11 0.01
C ASN A 24 8.64 -10.23 -0.61
N TYR A 25 9.05 -9.12 0.01
CA TYR A 25 10.06 -8.20 -0.52
C TYR A 25 11.31 -8.89 -1.08
N LYS A 26 11.76 -9.99 -0.46
CA LYS A 26 12.91 -10.80 -0.91
C LYS A 26 12.74 -11.46 -2.28
N LYS A 27 11.51 -11.54 -2.82
CA LYS A 27 11.22 -12.09 -4.15
C LYS A 27 11.31 -11.02 -5.24
N PHE A 28 11.43 -9.75 -4.87
CA PHE A 28 11.56 -8.65 -5.82
C PHE A 28 13.04 -8.37 -6.10
N PRO A 29 13.37 -7.94 -7.33
CA PRO A 29 14.67 -7.34 -7.63
C PRO A 29 15.01 -6.16 -6.72
N GLU A 30 16.28 -6.02 -6.33
CA GLU A 30 16.75 -4.97 -5.40
C GLU A 30 16.51 -3.55 -5.94
N ASP A 31 16.55 -3.36 -7.26
CA ASP A 31 16.31 -2.08 -7.94
C ASP A 31 14.88 -1.55 -7.79
N LEU A 32 13.92 -2.42 -7.43
CA LEU A 32 12.55 -2.00 -7.12
C LEU A 32 12.41 -1.41 -5.71
N HIS A 33 13.42 -1.54 -4.85
CA HIS A 33 13.43 -0.99 -3.49
C HIS A 33 12.20 -1.38 -2.65
N VAL A 34 11.67 -2.60 -2.86
CA VAL A 34 10.58 -3.13 -2.04
C VAL A 34 11.13 -3.52 -0.66
N ALA A 35 10.54 -2.98 0.39
CA ALA A 35 10.98 -3.17 1.77
C ALA A 35 10.06 -4.11 2.57
N ASN A 36 10.56 -4.55 3.72
CA ASN A 36 9.77 -5.25 4.73
C ASN A 36 8.73 -4.27 5.34
N PRO A 37 7.45 -4.67 5.53
CA PRO A 37 6.47 -3.88 6.29
C PRO A 37 6.94 -3.32 7.63
N ASP A 38 7.87 -3.98 8.33
CA ASP A 38 8.44 -3.47 9.59
C ASP A 38 9.15 -2.10 9.45
N ALA A 39 9.52 -1.71 8.22
CA ALA A 39 10.12 -0.40 7.94
C ALA A 39 9.13 0.76 8.04
N ILE A 40 7.81 0.50 8.08
CA ILE A 40 6.77 1.53 8.17
C ILE A 40 6.99 2.41 9.42
N ASP A 41 7.37 1.82 10.55
CA ASP A 41 7.55 2.54 11.82
C ASP A 41 8.73 3.50 11.82
N GLN A 42 9.65 3.35 10.86
CA GLN A 42 10.87 4.16 10.74
C GLN A 42 10.75 5.27 9.70
N GLN A 43 9.59 5.38 9.04
CA GLN A 43 9.37 6.30 7.93
C GLN A 43 8.25 7.29 8.26
N GLU A 44 8.45 8.56 7.95
CA GLU A 44 7.37 9.55 7.99
C GLU A 44 6.49 9.43 6.73
N TYR A 45 5.17 9.40 6.94
CA TYR A 45 4.16 9.31 5.88
C TYR A 45 2.81 9.90 6.31
N ASP A 46 2.04 10.37 5.32
CA ASP A 46 0.67 10.84 5.51
C ASP A 46 -0.33 9.68 5.44
N HIS A 47 -0.19 8.82 4.44
CA HIS A 47 -1.11 7.72 4.16
C HIS A 47 -0.39 6.44 3.71
N ILE A 48 -1.03 5.30 3.99
CA ILE A 48 -0.67 3.98 3.44
C ILE A 48 -1.77 3.58 2.45
N VAL A 49 -1.38 3.32 1.20
CA VAL A 49 -2.31 2.83 0.16
C VAL A 49 -2.18 1.31 0.04
N LEU A 50 -3.28 0.60 0.27
CA LEU A 50 -3.32 -0.85 0.12
C LEU A 50 -3.48 -1.22 -1.36
N ALA A 51 -2.38 -1.55 -2.04
CA ALA A 51 -2.38 -1.94 -3.45
C ALA A 51 -2.75 -3.43 -3.69
N VAL A 52 -3.84 -3.89 -3.07
CA VAL A 52 -4.35 -5.28 -3.16
C VAL A 52 -5.79 -5.32 -3.71
N GLN A 53 -6.12 -6.37 -4.47
CA GLN A 53 -7.46 -6.50 -5.09
C GLN A 53 -8.51 -7.09 -4.15
N SER A 54 -8.11 -8.07 -3.34
CA SER A 54 -9.04 -8.80 -2.49
C SER A 54 -9.47 -7.95 -1.31
N ALA A 55 -10.78 -7.75 -1.15
CA ALA A 55 -11.35 -7.05 0.01
C ALA A 55 -10.99 -7.75 1.32
N ALA A 56 -11.07 -9.09 1.34
CA ALA A 56 -10.70 -9.87 2.51
C ALA A 56 -9.22 -9.68 2.88
N LEU A 57 -8.34 -9.62 1.87
CA LEU A 57 -6.91 -9.37 2.12
C LEU A 57 -6.66 -7.92 2.56
N ALA A 58 -7.37 -6.95 1.98
CA ALA A 58 -7.28 -5.56 2.38
C ALA A 58 -7.68 -5.36 3.84
N GLU A 59 -8.79 -5.97 4.27
CA GLU A 59 -9.25 -5.92 5.66
C GLU A 59 -8.23 -6.58 6.60
N GLN A 60 -7.71 -7.76 6.26
CA GLN A 60 -6.68 -8.43 7.04
C GLN A 60 -5.41 -7.58 7.20
N ILE A 61 -4.95 -6.93 6.13
CA ILE A 61 -3.77 -6.05 6.19
C ILE A 61 -4.09 -4.80 7.03
N LYS A 62 -5.26 -4.20 6.84
CA LYS A 62 -5.72 -3.04 7.61
C LYS A 62 -5.73 -3.33 9.11
N GLU A 63 -6.34 -4.45 9.52
CA GLU A 63 -6.37 -4.87 10.93
C GLU A 63 -4.97 -5.05 11.52
N GLU A 64 -4.04 -5.62 10.75
CA GLU A 64 -2.66 -5.81 11.19
C GLU A 64 -1.91 -4.49 11.36
N LEU A 65 -2.04 -3.57 10.41
CA LEU A 65 -1.44 -2.24 10.50
C LEU A 65 -1.99 -1.49 11.73
N ILE A 66 -3.29 -1.57 11.99
CA ILE A 66 -3.91 -0.97 13.18
C ILE A 66 -3.36 -1.60 14.46
N ARG A 67 -3.22 -2.93 14.52
CA ARG A 67 -2.61 -3.62 15.67
C ARG A 67 -1.16 -3.20 15.90
N ASN A 68 -0.44 -2.84 14.84
CA ASN A 68 0.93 -2.36 14.90
C ASN A 68 1.02 -0.84 15.16
N GLY A 69 -0.09 -0.16 15.41
CA GLY A 69 -0.11 1.25 15.82
C GLY A 69 -0.35 2.26 14.69
N VAL A 70 -0.60 1.81 13.46
CA VAL A 70 -0.98 2.71 12.37
C VAL A 70 -2.40 3.23 12.60
N PRO A 71 -2.63 4.55 12.66
CA PRO A 71 -3.97 5.09 12.80
C PRO A 71 -4.85 4.73 11.60
N GLU A 72 -6.08 4.28 11.85
CA GLU A 72 -6.99 3.81 10.80
C GLU A 72 -7.22 4.85 9.68
N TYR A 73 -7.34 6.14 10.03
CA TYR A 73 -7.56 7.21 9.07
C TYR A 73 -6.40 7.42 8.08
N LYS A 74 -5.21 6.86 8.37
CA LYS A 74 -4.07 6.87 7.45
C LYS A 74 -4.13 5.75 6.42
N ILE A 75 -4.98 4.74 6.59
CA ILE A 75 -5.01 3.56 5.72
C ILE A 75 -6.09 3.73 4.65
N LEU A 76 -5.68 3.72 3.39
CA LEU A 76 -6.54 3.91 2.23
C LEU A 76 -6.63 2.60 1.42
N TRP A 77 -7.85 2.14 1.16
CA TRP A 77 -8.13 1.07 0.21
C TRP A 77 -9.33 1.45 -0.65
N VAL A 78 -9.13 1.51 -1.97
CA VAL A 78 -10.22 1.79 -2.92
C VAL A 78 -10.61 0.48 -3.59
N SER A 79 -11.81 0.00 -3.25
CA SER A 79 -12.44 -1.12 -3.94
C SER A 79 -12.84 -0.67 -5.35
N THR A 80 -12.38 -1.38 -6.38
CA THR A 80 -12.86 -1.18 -7.76
C THR A 80 -14.31 -1.66 -7.98
N SER A 81 -14.99 -2.18 -6.94
CA SER A 81 -16.34 -2.73 -7.05
C SER A 81 -17.47 -1.70 -6.97
N THR A 82 -17.19 -0.39 -6.92
CA THR A 82 -18.25 0.64 -6.93
C THR A 82 -18.00 1.67 -8.01
N ARG A 83 -18.31 1.30 -9.26
CA ARG A 83 -18.88 2.24 -10.24
C ARG A 83 -20.39 2.07 -10.23
N SER A 84 -21.05 2.65 -9.23
CA SER A 84 -22.45 3.03 -9.40
C SER A 84 -22.43 4.33 -10.18
N PHE A 85 -22.67 4.23 -11.48
CA PHE A 85 -22.98 5.40 -12.31
C PHE A 85 -24.19 6.10 -11.68
N LEU A 86 -24.01 7.36 -11.26
CA LEU A 86 -25.11 8.32 -11.12
C LEU A 86 -25.33 9.00 -12.48
#